data_AF-A0A957EHF7-F1
#
_entry.id   AF-A0A957EHF7-F1
#
_cell.length_a   1.000
_cell.length_b   1.000
_cell.length_c   1.000
_cell.angle_alpha   90.00
_cell.angle_beta   90.00
_cell.angle_gamma   90.00
#
_symmetry.space_group_name_H-M   'P 1'
#
loop_
_entity.id
_entity.type
_entity.pdbx_description
1 polymer ?
#
loop_
_entity_poly.entity_id
_entity_poly.type
_entity_poly.pdbx_seq_one_letter_code
_entity_poly.pdbx_strand_id
1 'polypeptide(L)'
;MNPLTISGTELKVDDVVSVAKGRPVQLDPAVLPRIEAARAAVEKFVAEGRVVYGITTGFGRFKDKIISPDEVKQLQVNLVRSHAVGVGPDLPESVVRAMLLVRANTLALGHSGVRPRVIYLLLDMLNRGVHPRVPAQGSLGASGDLAPLAHLTLTMIGEGEARYEGEWLNGRSALARAGLQPLELEAKEGLALLNGTTFMVGMGALQVRRAINLALTADTAACLSLEALHGTDRAFDARVHRVRPHPRQIDCAAFLRQNLAGSQFLRGRDSLNVQDPYTL
;
A
#
# COMPACT_ATOMS: atom_id res chain seq x y z
N MET A 1 21.32 1.50 0.76
CA MET A 1 20.33 0.59 1.38
C MET A 1 20.12 -0.59 0.45
N ASN A 2 20.09 -1.82 0.97
CA ASN A 2 19.84 -3.01 0.13
C ASN A 2 18.40 -2.99 -0.42
N PRO A 3 18.20 -3.31 -1.70
CA PRO A 3 16.88 -3.31 -2.30
C PRO A 3 15.97 -4.34 -1.61
N LEU A 4 14.71 -3.98 -1.42
CA LEU A 4 13.67 -4.94 -1.06
C LEU A 4 13.39 -5.83 -2.27
N THR A 5 13.49 -7.15 -2.12
CA THR A 5 13.09 -8.09 -3.16
C THR A 5 11.63 -8.47 -2.94
N ILE A 6 10.76 -8.19 -3.92
CA ILE A 6 9.35 -8.57 -3.86
C ILE A 6 9.10 -9.83 -4.68
N SER A 7 8.30 -10.74 -4.12
CA SER A 7 7.96 -12.03 -4.72
C SER A 7 6.44 -12.27 -4.75
N GLY A 8 5.63 -11.23 -4.54
CA GLY A 8 4.17 -11.31 -4.50
C GLY A 8 3.57 -11.80 -3.19
N THR A 9 4.38 -12.41 -2.33
CA THR A 9 4.00 -12.86 -0.98
C THR A 9 4.89 -12.22 0.07
N GLU A 10 4.55 -12.37 1.35
CA GLU A 10 5.41 -11.98 2.50
C GLU A 10 5.78 -10.49 2.60
N LEU A 11 5.09 -9.59 1.87
CA LEU A 11 5.33 -8.15 1.98
C LEU A 11 4.83 -7.64 3.34
N LYS A 12 5.74 -7.15 4.19
CA LYS A 12 5.39 -6.67 5.54
C LYS A 12 5.07 -5.17 5.54
N VAL A 13 4.37 -4.73 6.59
CA VAL A 13 4.07 -3.30 6.83
C VAL A 13 5.35 -2.46 6.80
N ASP A 14 6.43 -2.96 7.38
CA ASP A 14 7.69 -2.23 7.47
C ASP A 14 8.43 -2.12 6.15
N ASP A 15 8.26 -3.13 5.29
CA ASP A 15 8.77 -3.08 3.93
C ASP A 15 8.07 -1.95 3.17
N VAL A 16 6.75 -1.87 3.25
CA VAL A 16 5.96 -0.77 2.64
C VAL A 16 6.40 0.59 3.16
N VAL A 17 6.55 0.74 4.48
CA VAL A 17 7.00 2.01 5.10
C VAL A 17 8.41 2.36 4.65
N SER A 18 9.34 1.40 4.60
CA SER A 18 10.72 1.65 4.20
C SER A 18 10.82 2.09 2.75
N VAL A 19 10.05 1.47 1.85
CA VAL A 19 10.00 1.83 0.43
C VAL A 19 9.28 3.16 0.23
N ALA A 20 8.20 3.44 0.96
CA ALA A 20 7.56 4.75 0.96
C ALA A 20 8.52 5.87 1.39
N LYS A 21 9.55 5.56 2.18
CA LYS A 21 10.63 6.46 2.60
C LYS A 21 11.88 6.44 1.70
N GLY A 22 11.87 5.70 0.59
CA GLY A 22 12.97 5.73 -0.39
C GLY A 22 13.83 4.46 -0.46
N ARG A 23 13.49 3.37 0.25
CA ARG A 23 14.21 2.10 0.05
C ARG A 23 14.00 1.61 -1.40
N PRO A 24 15.08 1.26 -2.14
CA PRO A 24 14.97 0.67 -3.47
C PRO A 24 14.27 -0.68 -3.44
N VAL A 25 13.72 -1.10 -4.58
CA VAL A 25 12.98 -2.37 -4.70
C VAL A 25 13.31 -3.06 -6.02
N GLN A 26 13.31 -4.39 -6.02
CA GLN A 26 13.49 -5.22 -7.21
C GLN A 26 12.51 -6.40 -7.21
N LEU A 27 12.21 -6.93 -8.39
CA LEU A 27 11.40 -8.12 -8.55
C LEU A 27 12.26 -9.38 -8.37
N ASP A 28 11.77 -10.37 -7.63
CA ASP A 28 12.39 -11.68 -7.57
C ASP A 28 12.30 -12.38 -8.94
N PRO A 29 13.42 -12.73 -9.60
CA PRO A 29 13.39 -13.42 -10.89
C PRO A 29 12.62 -14.75 -10.84
N ALA A 30 12.53 -15.39 -9.68
CA ALA A 30 11.81 -16.66 -9.50
C ALA A 30 10.30 -16.54 -9.78
N VAL A 31 9.72 -15.33 -9.80
CA VAL A 31 8.30 -15.14 -10.10
C VAL A 31 7.97 -15.01 -11.58
N LEU A 32 8.99 -14.82 -12.45
CA LEU A 32 8.77 -14.61 -13.88
C LEU A 32 8.03 -15.77 -14.56
N PRO A 33 8.38 -17.06 -14.33
CA PRO A 33 7.71 -18.17 -15.01
C PRO A 33 6.20 -18.22 -14.78
N ARG A 34 5.73 -17.91 -13.55
CA ARG A 34 4.28 -17.92 -13.25
C ARG A 34 3.56 -16.69 -13.81
N ILE A 35 4.23 -15.53 -13.88
CA ILE A 35 3.68 -14.33 -14.53
C ILE A 35 3.47 -14.60 -16.02
N GLU A 36 4.49 -15.17 -16.68
CA GLU A 36 4.46 -15.53 -18.10
C GLU A 36 3.41 -16.60 -18.39
N ALA A 37 3.30 -17.64 -17.56
CA ALA A 37 2.26 -18.66 -17.70
C ALA A 37 0.84 -18.07 -17.64
N ALA A 38 0.60 -17.13 -16.70
CA ALA A 38 -0.69 -16.46 -16.61
C ALA A 38 -0.96 -15.53 -17.80
N ARG A 39 0.10 -14.91 -18.36
CA ARG A 39 -0.02 -14.11 -19.58
C ARG A 39 -0.38 -14.97 -20.79
N ALA A 40 0.31 -16.10 -20.97
CA ALA A 40 0.03 -17.04 -22.05
C ALA A 40 -1.42 -17.57 -21.99
N ALA A 41 -1.97 -17.78 -20.79
CA ALA A 41 -3.38 -18.16 -20.63
C ALA A 41 -4.35 -17.08 -21.14
N VAL A 42 -4.07 -15.79 -20.86
CA VAL A 42 -4.88 -14.67 -21.37
C VAL A 42 -4.82 -14.59 -22.89
N GLU A 43 -3.62 -14.74 -23.47
CA GLU A 43 -3.43 -14.72 -24.92
C GLU A 43 -4.15 -15.86 -25.61
N LYS A 44 -4.11 -17.06 -25.02
CA LYS A 44 -4.89 -18.22 -25.49
C LYS A 44 -6.39 -17.93 -25.50
N PHE A 45 -6.93 -17.33 -24.43
CA PHE A 45 -8.37 -17.01 -24.38
C PHE A 45 -8.80 -16.00 -25.43
N VAL A 46 -7.96 -15.00 -25.71
CA VAL A 46 -8.19 -14.02 -26.79
C VAL A 46 -8.15 -14.71 -28.15
N ALA A 47 -7.14 -15.54 -28.42
CA ALA A 47 -7.00 -16.26 -29.68
C ALA A 47 -8.15 -17.25 -29.94
N GLU A 48 -8.66 -17.89 -28.89
CA GLU A 48 -9.81 -18.81 -28.96
C GLU A 48 -11.17 -18.09 -29.04
N GLY A 49 -11.22 -16.75 -28.92
CA GLY A 49 -12.47 -15.99 -28.91
C GLY A 49 -13.37 -16.31 -27.71
N ARG A 50 -12.80 -16.81 -26.60
CA ARG A 50 -13.57 -17.21 -25.42
C ARG A 50 -14.19 -15.99 -24.75
N VAL A 51 -15.44 -16.10 -24.31
CA VAL A 51 -16.13 -15.07 -23.54
C VAL A 51 -15.58 -15.02 -22.12
N VAL A 52 -14.76 -14.01 -21.82
CA VAL A 52 -14.10 -13.85 -20.51
C VAL A 52 -14.16 -12.37 -20.09
N TYR A 53 -14.67 -12.14 -18.87
CA TYR A 53 -14.88 -10.80 -18.31
C TYR A 53 -13.63 -9.92 -18.38
N GLY A 54 -13.77 -8.75 -19.00
CA GLY A 54 -12.71 -7.74 -19.10
C GLY A 54 -11.51 -8.14 -19.98
N ILE A 55 -11.61 -9.28 -20.66
CA ILE A 55 -10.68 -9.72 -21.71
C ILE A 55 -11.36 -9.57 -23.08
N THR A 56 -12.51 -10.21 -23.27
CA THR A 56 -13.31 -10.20 -24.52
C THR A 56 -14.73 -9.68 -24.30
N THR A 57 -15.03 -9.18 -23.10
CA THR A 57 -16.29 -8.50 -22.79
C THR A 57 -16.07 -7.15 -22.11
N GLY A 58 -17.11 -6.32 -22.08
CA GLY A 58 -17.11 -5.04 -21.37
C GLY A 58 -17.04 -5.18 -19.84
N PHE A 59 -17.10 -4.03 -19.15
CA PHE A 59 -16.96 -3.96 -17.68
C PHE A 59 -18.28 -3.57 -17.00
N GLY A 60 -18.46 -4.00 -15.75
CA GLY A 60 -19.62 -3.62 -14.92
C GLY A 60 -20.96 -3.94 -15.60
N ARG A 61 -21.80 -2.91 -15.81
CA ARG A 61 -23.09 -3.06 -16.50
C ARG A 61 -22.95 -3.60 -17.94
N PHE A 62 -21.80 -3.41 -18.57
CA PHE A 62 -21.53 -3.85 -19.95
C PHE A 62 -20.85 -5.22 -20.03
N LYS A 63 -20.82 -5.99 -18.94
CA LYS A 63 -20.22 -7.34 -18.90
C LYS A 63 -20.75 -8.32 -19.95
N ASP A 64 -21.97 -8.08 -20.44
CA ASP A 64 -22.66 -8.92 -21.44
C ASP A 64 -22.42 -8.45 -22.88
N LYS A 65 -21.60 -7.41 -23.10
CA LYS A 65 -21.20 -6.94 -24.43
C LYS A 65 -19.90 -7.60 -24.85
N ILE A 66 -19.94 -8.36 -25.95
CA ILE A 66 -18.76 -8.98 -26.57
C ILE A 66 -17.98 -7.90 -27.31
N ILE A 67 -16.65 -7.97 -27.20
CA ILE A 67 -15.70 -7.02 -27.77
C ILE A 67 -14.85 -7.76 -28.78
N SER A 68 -14.66 -7.19 -29.97
CA SER A 68 -13.86 -7.83 -31.01
C SER A 68 -12.37 -7.77 -30.65
N PRO A 69 -11.55 -8.73 -31.11
CA PRO A 69 -10.12 -8.79 -30.78
C PRO A 69 -9.33 -7.50 -31.10
N ASP A 70 -9.71 -6.78 -32.16
CA ASP A 70 -9.10 -5.52 -32.59
C ASP A 70 -9.44 -4.33 -31.66
N GLU A 71 -10.56 -4.39 -30.95
CA GLU A 71 -10.98 -3.36 -30.00
C GLU A 71 -10.44 -3.58 -28.57
N VAL A 72 -9.92 -4.77 -28.26
CA VAL A 72 -9.51 -5.17 -26.90
C VAL A 72 -8.48 -4.21 -26.30
N LYS A 73 -7.49 -3.75 -27.07
CA LYS A 73 -6.47 -2.82 -26.56
C LYS A 73 -7.09 -1.46 -26.24
N GLN A 74 -7.92 -0.93 -27.14
CA GLN A 74 -8.60 0.35 -26.95
C GLN A 74 -9.57 0.30 -25.77
N LEU A 75 -10.23 -0.84 -25.54
CA LEU A 75 -11.07 -1.07 -24.37
C LEU A 75 -10.30 -0.89 -23.05
N GLN A 76 -9.07 -1.40 -22.96
CA GLN A 76 -8.25 -1.25 -21.74
C GLN A 76 -7.86 0.21 -21.49
N VAL A 77 -7.50 0.95 -22.53
CA VAL A 77 -7.22 2.40 -22.43
C VAL A 77 -8.47 3.17 -22.00
N ASN A 78 -9.62 2.85 -22.59
CA ASN A 78 -10.90 3.48 -22.26
C ASN A 78 -11.34 3.17 -20.82
N LEU A 79 -11.05 1.97 -20.31
CA LEU A 79 -11.27 1.64 -18.91
C LEU A 79 -10.48 2.59 -18.00
N VAL A 80 -9.18 2.77 -18.27
CA VAL A 80 -8.33 3.68 -17.48
C VAL A 80 -8.91 5.10 -17.50
N ARG A 81 -9.19 5.64 -18.68
CA ARG A 81 -9.71 7.01 -18.84
C ARG A 81 -11.06 7.21 -18.16
N SER A 82 -12.01 6.29 -18.36
CA SER A 82 -13.37 6.39 -17.80
C SER A 82 -13.41 6.29 -16.28
N HIS A 83 -12.39 5.68 -15.66
CA HIS A 83 -12.32 5.52 -14.20
C HIS A 83 -11.40 6.55 -13.53
N ALA A 84 -10.71 7.41 -14.28
CA ALA A 84 -9.89 8.50 -13.76
C ALA A 84 -10.75 9.69 -13.27
N VAL A 85 -11.71 9.39 -12.41
CA VAL A 85 -12.73 10.34 -11.89
C VAL A 85 -12.40 10.86 -10.49
N GLY A 86 -11.19 10.59 -10.00
CA GLY A 86 -10.75 11.04 -8.68
C GLY A 86 -10.70 12.57 -8.56
N VAL A 87 -11.02 13.09 -7.38
CA VAL A 87 -11.07 14.52 -7.05
C VAL A 87 -10.45 14.81 -5.67
N GLY A 88 -10.42 16.09 -5.29
CA GLY A 88 -9.92 16.54 -4.00
C GLY A 88 -8.40 16.75 -3.99
N PRO A 89 -7.79 16.87 -2.80
CA PRO A 89 -6.35 17.06 -2.70
C PRO A 89 -5.61 15.84 -3.22
N ASP A 90 -4.41 16.06 -3.76
CA ASP A 90 -3.53 14.98 -4.20
C ASP A 90 -3.03 14.16 -3.00
N LEU A 91 -2.88 12.86 -3.20
CA LEU A 91 -2.30 11.96 -2.22
C LEU A 91 -0.83 12.34 -1.93
N PRO A 92 -0.39 12.26 -0.67
CA PRO A 92 1.01 12.44 -0.33
C PRO A 92 1.90 11.45 -1.08
N GLU A 93 3.12 11.87 -1.44
CA GLU A 93 4.07 11.04 -2.19
C GLU A 93 4.31 9.67 -1.55
N SER A 94 4.43 9.61 -0.22
CA SER A 94 4.62 8.34 0.51
C SER A 94 3.51 7.32 0.23
N VAL A 95 2.29 7.78 0.00
CA VAL A 95 1.12 6.95 -0.32
C VAL A 95 1.19 6.46 -1.75
N VAL A 96 1.51 7.35 -2.70
CA VAL A 96 1.68 6.98 -4.11
C VAL A 96 2.82 5.96 -4.26
N ARG A 97 3.93 6.15 -3.54
CA ARG A 97 5.03 5.18 -3.47
C ARG A 97 4.57 3.82 -2.91
N ALA A 98 3.78 3.82 -1.85
CA ALA A 98 3.19 2.60 -1.30
C ALA A 98 2.24 1.92 -2.31
N MET A 99 1.45 2.68 -3.06
CA MET A 99 0.57 2.16 -4.10
C MET A 99 1.35 1.45 -5.21
N LEU A 100 2.42 2.07 -5.72
CA LEU A 100 3.28 1.48 -6.76
C LEU A 100 3.85 0.12 -6.29
N LEU A 101 4.39 0.08 -5.07
CA LEU A 101 4.94 -1.15 -4.48
C LEU A 101 3.87 -2.24 -4.30
N VAL A 102 2.75 -1.90 -3.67
CA VAL A 102 1.68 -2.87 -3.38
C VAL A 102 1.12 -3.42 -4.68
N ARG A 103 0.90 -2.58 -5.70
CA ARG A 103 0.43 -3.03 -7.02
C ARG A 103 1.42 -3.98 -7.66
N ALA A 104 2.70 -3.61 -7.69
CA ALA A 104 3.75 -4.45 -8.27
C ALA A 104 3.83 -5.81 -7.57
N ASN A 105 3.76 -5.84 -6.23
CA ASN A 105 3.75 -7.07 -5.45
C ASN A 105 2.49 -7.90 -5.75
N THR A 106 1.30 -7.32 -5.77
CA THR A 106 0.08 -8.06 -6.12
C THR A 106 0.16 -8.69 -7.51
N LEU A 107 0.67 -7.96 -8.51
CA LEU A 107 0.85 -8.48 -9.87
C LEU A 107 1.90 -9.61 -9.92
N ALA A 108 2.93 -9.55 -9.07
CA ALA A 108 3.98 -10.56 -8.98
C ALA A 108 3.46 -11.94 -8.53
N LEU A 109 2.26 -12.05 -7.94
CA LEU A 109 1.61 -13.33 -7.64
C LEU A 109 1.36 -14.18 -8.90
N GLY A 110 1.27 -13.56 -10.09
CA GLY A 110 1.10 -14.30 -11.34
C GLY A 110 -0.33 -14.80 -11.58
N HIS A 111 -1.35 -14.10 -11.07
CA HIS A 111 -2.76 -14.42 -11.36
C HIS A 111 -3.48 -13.36 -12.21
N SER A 112 -2.82 -12.23 -12.47
CA SER A 112 -3.42 -11.10 -13.19
C SER A 112 -3.30 -11.23 -14.70
N GLY A 113 -2.33 -11.98 -15.22
CA GLY A 113 -2.11 -12.14 -16.67
C GLY A 113 -1.57 -10.89 -17.37
N VAL A 114 -0.77 -10.10 -16.66
CA VAL A 114 -0.01 -8.96 -17.20
C VAL A 114 1.33 -9.43 -17.75
N ARG A 115 1.94 -8.65 -18.65
CA ARG A 115 3.34 -8.88 -19.04
C ARG A 115 4.29 -8.48 -17.90
N PRO A 116 5.48 -9.12 -17.76
CA PRO A 116 6.49 -8.71 -16.78
C PRO A 116 6.85 -7.23 -16.86
N ARG A 117 6.88 -6.65 -18.07
CA ARG A 117 7.15 -5.22 -18.30
C ARG A 117 6.22 -4.29 -17.52
N VAL A 118 4.97 -4.68 -17.26
CA VAL A 118 4.03 -3.88 -16.45
C VAL A 118 4.53 -3.75 -15.01
N ILE A 119 5.00 -4.84 -14.43
CA ILE A 119 5.56 -4.87 -13.07
C ILE A 119 6.86 -4.08 -13.03
N TYR A 120 7.75 -4.29 -14.00
CA TYR A 120 9.00 -3.52 -14.09
C TYR A 120 8.76 -2.03 -14.19
N LEU A 121 7.80 -1.56 -15.00
CA LEU A 121 7.49 -0.13 -15.08
C LEU A 121 7.04 0.46 -13.74
N LEU A 122 6.20 -0.24 -12.97
CA LEU A 122 5.81 0.19 -11.63
C LEU A 122 7.02 0.35 -10.69
N LEU A 123 7.93 -0.63 -10.73
CA LEU A 123 9.13 -0.61 -9.89
C LEU A 123 10.13 0.45 -10.34
N ASP A 124 10.30 0.61 -11.66
CA ASP A 124 11.16 1.62 -12.25
C ASP A 124 10.66 3.04 -11.93
N MET A 125 9.35 3.30 -12.06
CA MET A 125 8.76 4.58 -11.64
C MET A 125 9.02 4.86 -10.16
N LEU A 126 8.85 3.85 -9.31
CA LEU A 126 9.07 3.95 -7.86
C LEU A 126 10.55 4.23 -7.51
N ASN A 127 11.48 3.51 -8.14
CA ASN A 127 12.92 3.60 -7.92
C ASN A 127 13.51 4.89 -8.50
N ARG A 128 13.03 5.32 -9.68
CA ARG A 128 13.52 6.52 -10.36
C ARG A 128 12.80 7.79 -9.92
N GLY A 129 11.78 7.69 -9.07
CA GLY A 129 11.12 8.86 -8.49
C GLY A 129 10.05 9.50 -9.39
N VAL A 130 9.43 8.74 -10.29
CA VAL A 130 8.25 9.19 -11.06
C VAL A 130 7.01 8.84 -10.24
N HIS A 131 6.37 9.83 -9.63
CA HIS A 131 5.21 9.63 -8.77
C HIS A 131 3.96 10.24 -9.39
N PRO A 132 2.99 9.40 -9.82
CA PRO A 132 1.74 9.87 -10.40
C PRO A 132 0.99 10.86 -9.53
N ARG A 133 0.34 11.84 -10.17
CA ARG A 133 -0.65 12.68 -9.51
C ARG A 133 -1.91 11.85 -9.27
N VAL A 134 -2.28 11.64 -8.01
CA VAL A 134 -3.43 10.81 -7.65
C VAL A 134 -4.32 11.58 -6.67
N PRO A 135 -5.51 12.03 -7.07
CA PRO A 135 -6.47 12.65 -6.15
C PRO A 135 -6.95 11.68 -5.08
N ALA A 136 -7.18 12.18 -3.86
CA ALA A 136 -7.46 11.36 -2.68
C ALA A 136 -8.90 10.82 -2.59
N GLN A 137 -9.86 11.39 -3.33
CA GLN A 137 -11.28 11.03 -3.27
C GLN A 137 -11.76 10.41 -4.59
N GLY A 138 -12.78 9.55 -4.52
CA GLY A 138 -13.43 8.93 -5.68
C GLY A 138 -13.50 7.40 -5.66
N SER A 139 -12.74 6.73 -4.77
CA SER A 139 -12.89 5.30 -4.51
C SER A 139 -13.97 5.04 -3.45
N LEU A 140 -14.77 3.99 -3.65
CA LEU A 140 -15.69 3.46 -2.63
C LEU A 140 -15.05 2.33 -1.79
N GLY A 141 -13.90 1.82 -2.20
CA GLY A 141 -13.19 0.73 -1.51
C GLY A 141 -13.90 -0.63 -1.51
N ALA A 142 -15.00 -0.82 -2.25
CA ALA A 142 -15.82 -2.03 -2.19
C ALA A 142 -15.32 -3.18 -3.10
N SER A 143 -14.88 -2.86 -4.32
CA SER A 143 -14.44 -3.86 -5.32
C SER A 143 -13.10 -3.52 -5.99
N GLY A 144 -12.41 -2.51 -5.45
CA GLY A 144 -11.12 -2.04 -5.94
C GLY A 144 -10.98 -0.52 -5.79
N ASP A 145 -9.74 -0.07 -5.68
CA ASP A 145 -9.37 1.35 -5.65
C ASP A 145 -9.30 1.93 -7.06
N LEU A 146 -10.40 1.76 -7.82
CA LEU A 146 -10.47 2.00 -9.26
C LEU A 146 -10.03 3.42 -9.62
N ALA A 147 -10.58 4.45 -8.96
CA ALA A 147 -10.26 5.84 -9.30
C ALA A 147 -8.80 6.23 -9.00
N PRO A 148 -8.25 5.95 -7.79
CA PRO A 148 -6.83 6.17 -7.52
C PRO A 148 -5.90 5.38 -8.46
N LEU A 149 -6.23 4.12 -8.76
CA LEU A 149 -5.43 3.28 -9.65
C LEU A 149 -5.54 3.70 -11.12
N ALA A 150 -6.68 4.25 -11.54
CA ALA A 150 -6.84 4.83 -12.86
C ALA A 150 -5.90 6.02 -13.07
N HIS A 151 -5.86 6.95 -12.10
CA HIS A 151 -4.92 8.08 -12.12
C HIS A 151 -3.46 7.64 -12.12
N LEU A 152 -3.09 6.63 -11.32
CA LEU A 152 -1.76 6.01 -11.36
C LEU A 152 -1.44 5.44 -12.75
N THR A 153 -2.42 4.75 -13.36
CA THR A 153 -2.26 4.07 -14.64
C THR A 153 -2.20 5.04 -15.82
N LEU A 154 -2.88 6.20 -15.74
CA LEU A 154 -2.76 7.26 -16.75
C LEU A 154 -1.30 7.64 -16.95
N THR A 155 -0.55 7.87 -15.87
CA THR A 155 0.90 8.14 -15.96
C THR A 155 1.65 7.01 -16.66
N MET A 156 1.35 5.75 -16.34
CA MET A 156 2.03 4.60 -16.95
C MET A 156 1.85 4.53 -18.46
N ILE A 157 0.70 4.95 -18.99
CA ILE A 157 0.43 4.99 -20.44
C ILE A 157 0.85 6.33 -21.09
N GLY A 158 1.53 7.20 -20.33
CA GLY A 158 2.01 8.51 -20.79
C GLY A 158 0.95 9.60 -20.82
N GLU A 159 -0.22 9.34 -20.24
CA GLU A 159 -1.27 10.33 -19.98
C GLU A 159 -1.16 10.86 -18.53
N GLY A 160 -2.07 11.75 -18.13
CA GLY A 160 -2.07 12.30 -16.76
C GLY A 160 -0.81 13.11 -16.42
N GLU A 161 -0.53 13.22 -15.13
CA GLU A 161 0.57 14.02 -14.59
C GLU A 161 1.37 13.21 -13.56
N ALA A 162 2.64 13.56 -13.35
CA ALA A 162 3.48 12.98 -12.33
C ALA A 162 4.48 14.00 -11.79
N ARG A 163 4.84 13.85 -10.51
CA ARG A 163 5.94 14.58 -9.91
C ARG A 163 7.24 13.86 -10.20
N TYR A 164 8.25 14.60 -10.66
CA TYR A 164 9.59 14.10 -10.91
C TYR A 164 10.60 15.22 -10.65
N GLU A 165 11.64 14.93 -9.86
CA GLU A 165 12.67 15.91 -9.44
C GLU A 165 12.10 17.22 -8.86
N GLY A 166 10.96 17.13 -8.16
CA GLY A 166 10.30 18.27 -7.52
C GLY A 166 9.31 19.03 -8.41
N GLU A 167 9.21 18.70 -9.70
CA GLU A 167 8.36 19.38 -10.68
C GLU A 167 7.16 18.52 -11.09
N TRP A 168 6.01 19.16 -11.34
CA TRP A 168 4.87 18.50 -11.99
C TRP A 168 5.04 18.52 -13.50
N LEU A 169 4.98 17.34 -14.11
CA LEU A 169 5.12 17.14 -15.54
C LEU A 169 3.93 16.32 -16.05
N ASN A 170 3.59 16.47 -17.34
CA ASN A 170 2.72 15.48 -17.97
C ASN A 170 3.38 14.10 -17.93
N GLY A 171 2.59 13.02 -17.87
CA GLY A 171 3.08 11.67 -17.63
C GLY A 171 4.14 11.21 -18.64
N ARG A 172 3.95 11.52 -19.93
CA ARG A 172 4.92 11.19 -20.99
C ARG A 172 6.27 11.87 -20.77
N SER A 173 6.27 13.17 -20.45
CA SER A 173 7.49 13.93 -20.16
C SER A 173 8.19 13.41 -18.90
N ALA A 174 7.44 13.10 -17.84
CA ALA A 174 8.00 12.55 -16.61
C ALA A 174 8.69 11.20 -16.85
N LEU A 175 8.03 10.29 -17.57
CA LEU A 175 8.61 8.99 -17.94
C LEU A 175 9.86 9.17 -18.80
N ALA A 176 9.79 10.01 -19.84
CA ALA A 176 10.92 10.22 -20.74
C ALA A 176 12.15 10.80 -20.01
N ARG A 177 11.96 11.79 -19.13
CA ARG A 177 13.05 12.40 -18.34
C ARG A 177 13.68 11.39 -17.38
N ALA A 178 12.90 10.44 -16.88
CA ALA A 178 13.39 9.32 -16.07
C ALA A 178 14.00 8.17 -16.90
N GLY A 179 14.08 8.29 -18.23
CA GLY A 179 14.57 7.23 -19.12
C GLY A 179 13.63 6.01 -19.19
N LEU A 180 12.32 6.24 -19.04
CA LEU A 180 11.25 5.25 -19.09
C LEU A 180 10.37 5.47 -20.31
N GLN A 181 9.73 4.40 -20.77
CA GLN A 181 8.83 4.42 -21.92
C GLN A 181 7.39 4.16 -21.46
N PRO A 182 6.40 4.92 -21.98
CA PRO A 182 4.99 4.62 -21.75
C PRO A 182 4.62 3.20 -22.12
N LEU A 183 3.62 2.66 -21.43
CA LEU A 183 3.06 1.34 -21.67
C LEU A 183 1.94 1.43 -22.72
N GLU A 184 2.03 0.59 -23.75
CA GLU A 184 0.89 0.27 -24.60
C GLU A 184 0.15 -0.92 -23.97
N LEU A 185 -1.10 -0.73 -23.56
CA LEU A 185 -1.87 -1.76 -22.85
C LEU A 185 -2.28 -2.91 -23.78
N GLU A 186 -2.07 -4.13 -23.33
CA GLU A 186 -2.59 -5.35 -23.95
C GLU A 186 -3.85 -5.84 -23.24
N ALA A 187 -4.50 -6.85 -23.82
CA ALA A 187 -5.68 -7.50 -23.26
C ALA A 187 -5.55 -7.75 -21.74
N LYS A 188 -6.56 -7.33 -20.97
CA LYS A 188 -6.67 -7.42 -19.51
C LYS A 188 -5.74 -6.50 -18.69
N GLU A 189 -4.74 -5.84 -19.28
CA GLU A 189 -3.75 -5.10 -18.48
C GLU A 189 -4.32 -3.84 -17.82
N GLY A 190 -5.23 -3.12 -18.48
CA GLY A 190 -5.95 -2.01 -17.86
C GLY A 190 -6.76 -2.47 -16.64
N LEU A 191 -7.54 -3.55 -16.79
CA LEU A 191 -8.28 -4.13 -15.67
C LEU A 191 -7.34 -4.62 -14.56
N ALA A 192 -6.24 -5.27 -14.92
CA ALA A 192 -5.27 -5.76 -13.98
C ALA A 192 -4.54 -4.65 -13.21
N LEU A 193 -4.40 -3.45 -13.77
CA LEU A 193 -3.81 -2.31 -13.07
C LEU A 193 -4.82 -1.62 -12.15
N LEU A 194 -6.09 -1.56 -12.54
CA LEU A 194 -7.14 -0.87 -11.79
C LEU A 194 -7.79 -1.72 -10.69
N ASN A 195 -7.78 -3.05 -10.83
CA ASN A 195 -8.54 -3.91 -9.94
C ASN A 195 -7.72 -4.39 -8.73
N GLY A 196 -8.16 -4.00 -7.53
CA GLY A 196 -7.59 -4.41 -6.24
C GLY A 196 -7.57 -3.29 -5.21
N THR A 197 -7.26 -3.63 -3.96
CA THR A 197 -7.30 -2.75 -2.79
C THR A 197 -5.96 -2.03 -2.55
N THR A 198 -5.26 -1.66 -3.62
CA THR A 198 -3.89 -1.18 -3.56
C THR A 198 -3.72 0.12 -2.76
N PHE A 199 -4.61 1.09 -2.95
CA PHE A 199 -4.55 2.37 -2.24
C PHE A 199 -4.85 2.18 -0.75
N MET A 200 -5.92 1.47 -0.41
CA MET A 200 -6.27 1.26 1.00
C MET A 200 -5.24 0.39 1.73
N VAL A 201 -4.63 -0.61 1.09
CA VAL A 201 -3.56 -1.43 1.68
C VAL A 201 -2.30 -0.62 1.88
N GLY A 202 -1.89 0.16 0.86
CA GLY A 202 -0.73 1.06 0.97
C GLY A 202 -0.91 2.09 2.08
N MET A 203 -2.07 2.75 2.11
CA MET A 203 -2.44 3.69 3.18
C MET A 203 -2.48 3.01 4.55
N GLY A 204 -3.15 1.86 4.63
CA GLY A 204 -3.31 1.09 5.87
C GLY A 204 -1.97 0.71 6.48
N ALA A 205 -1.01 0.25 5.67
CA ALA A 205 0.33 -0.06 6.15
C ALA A 205 1.03 1.17 6.78
N LEU A 206 0.95 2.33 6.12
CA LEU A 206 1.52 3.58 6.64
C LEU A 206 0.83 4.00 7.96
N GLN A 207 -0.49 3.92 8.03
CA GLN A 207 -1.25 4.29 9.23
C GLN A 207 -1.03 3.32 10.39
N VAL A 208 -0.94 2.00 10.14
CA VAL A 208 -0.63 1.00 11.16
C VAL A 208 0.72 1.29 11.80
N ARG A 209 1.75 1.56 11.01
CA ARG A 209 3.06 1.91 11.56
C ARG A 209 3.02 3.23 12.34
N ARG A 210 2.27 4.23 11.85
CA ARG A 210 2.07 5.49 12.61
C ARG A 210 1.35 5.27 13.94
N ALA A 211 0.32 4.43 13.96
CA ALA A 211 -0.43 4.08 15.17
C ALA A 211 0.43 3.33 16.19
N ILE A 212 1.27 2.39 15.74
CA ILE A 212 2.25 1.70 16.60
C ILE A 212 3.20 2.70 17.25
N ASN A 213 3.76 3.63 16.46
CA ASN A 213 4.64 4.66 17.00
C ASN A 213 3.92 5.57 18.00
N LEU A 214 2.66 5.94 17.72
CA LEU A 214 1.86 6.77 18.62
C LEU A 214 1.57 6.05 19.94
N ALA A 215 1.23 4.75 19.90
CA ALA A 215 1.01 3.95 21.09
C ALA A 215 2.27 3.88 21.97
N LEU A 216 3.44 3.58 21.38
CA LEU A 216 4.70 3.57 22.11
C LEU A 216 5.07 4.95 22.68
N THR A 217 4.76 6.01 21.95
CA THR A 217 4.96 7.40 22.43
C THR A 217 4.06 7.69 23.62
N ALA A 218 2.79 7.25 23.57
CA ALA A 218 1.84 7.40 24.67
C ALA A 218 2.29 6.61 25.91
N ASP A 219 2.74 5.36 25.74
CA ASP A 219 3.27 4.54 26.84
C ASP A 219 4.50 5.21 27.50
N THR A 220 5.37 5.82 26.69
CA THR A 220 6.53 6.57 27.19
C THR A 220 6.10 7.83 27.95
N ALA A 221 5.13 8.58 27.42
CA ALA A 221 4.58 9.75 28.10
C ALA A 221 3.85 9.39 29.40
N ALA A 222 3.22 8.21 29.46
CA ALA A 222 2.61 7.68 30.67
C ALA A 222 3.65 7.39 31.75
N CYS A 223 4.81 6.83 31.40
CA CYS A 223 5.93 6.66 32.34
C CYS A 223 6.35 8.00 32.96
N LEU A 224 6.57 9.03 32.12
CA LEU A 224 6.96 10.36 32.60
C LEU A 224 5.87 11.00 33.47
N SER A 225 4.59 10.78 33.14
CA SER A 225 3.46 11.30 33.90
C SER A 225 3.34 10.63 35.27
N LEU A 226 3.58 9.31 35.34
CA LEU A 226 3.65 8.56 36.60
C LEU A 226 4.75 9.11 37.51
N GLU A 227 5.94 9.38 36.97
CA GLU A 227 7.03 9.99 37.75
C GLU A 227 6.67 11.41 38.21
N ALA A 228 6.19 12.26 37.31
CA ALA A 228 5.89 13.66 37.60
C ALA A 228 4.77 13.84 38.64
N LEU A 229 3.82 12.89 38.68
CA LEU A 229 2.67 12.91 39.59
C LEU A 229 2.89 12.05 40.84
N HIS A 230 4.08 11.48 41.05
CA HIS A 230 4.35 10.54 42.14
C HIS A 230 3.31 9.40 42.17
N GLY A 231 3.04 8.79 41.00
CA GLY A 231 2.16 7.64 40.83
C GLY A 231 2.77 6.32 41.32
N THR A 232 1.97 5.26 41.38
CA THR A 232 2.37 3.92 41.81
C THR A 232 2.45 2.95 40.61
N ASP A 233 3.57 2.25 40.50
CA ASP A 233 3.81 1.24 39.46
C ASP A 233 3.13 -0.11 39.74
N ARG A 234 2.54 -0.26 40.94
CA ARG A 234 1.93 -1.51 41.40
C ARG A 234 0.74 -1.94 40.54
N ALA A 235 0.05 -0.99 39.92
CA ALA A 235 -1.03 -1.27 38.98
C ALA A 235 -0.57 -2.11 37.79
N PHE A 236 0.72 -2.00 37.42
CA PHE A 236 1.31 -2.69 36.28
C PHE A 236 1.91 -4.05 36.64
N ASP A 237 1.71 -4.60 37.85
CA ASP A 237 2.29 -5.90 38.23
C ASP A 237 1.88 -7.02 37.24
N ALA A 238 2.86 -7.79 36.77
CA ALA A 238 2.64 -8.86 35.79
C ALA A 238 1.56 -9.87 36.21
N ARG A 239 1.37 -10.11 37.52
CA ARG A 239 0.32 -10.99 38.05
C ARG A 239 -1.08 -10.45 37.76
N VAL A 240 -1.28 -9.14 37.89
CA VAL A 240 -2.57 -8.46 37.62
C VAL A 240 -2.91 -8.57 36.13
N HIS A 241 -1.93 -8.37 35.24
CA HIS A 241 -2.17 -8.45 33.80
C HIS A 241 -2.35 -9.89 33.30
N ARG A 242 -1.77 -10.89 33.98
CA ARG A 242 -1.96 -12.31 33.61
C ARG A 242 -3.37 -12.84 33.89
N VAL A 243 -4.08 -12.31 34.89
CA VAL A 243 -5.46 -12.75 35.17
C VAL A 243 -6.47 -12.21 34.14
N ARG A 244 -6.10 -11.18 33.36
CA ARG A 244 -6.89 -10.67 32.23
C ARG A 244 -6.01 -10.60 30.97
N PRO A 245 -5.81 -11.73 30.27
CA PRO A 245 -4.70 -11.91 29.33
C PRO A 245 -4.94 -11.30 27.94
N HIS A 246 -5.30 -10.01 27.88
CA HIS A 246 -5.29 -9.27 26.62
C HIS A 246 -3.82 -8.98 26.23
N PRO A 247 -3.33 -9.45 25.06
CA PRO A 247 -1.90 -9.38 24.72
C PRO A 247 -1.30 -7.97 24.84
N ARG A 248 -1.98 -6.97 24.26
CA ARG A 248 -1.51 -5.57 24.31
C ARG A 248 -1.56 -4.94 25.70
N GLN A 249 -2.48 -5.38 26.55
CA GLN A 249 -2.53 -4.93 27.94
C GLN A 249 -1.33 -5.48 28.75
N ILE A 250 -0.90 -6.71 28.45
CA ILE A 250 0.30 -7.31 29.05
C ILE A 250 1.56 -6.61 28.55
N ASP A 251 1.66 -6.40 27.23
CA ASP A 251 2.81 -5.74 26.59
C ASP A 251 3.02 -4.32 27.12
N CYS A 252 1.95 -3.51 27.17
CA CYS A 252 2.00 -2.13 27.68
C CYS A 252 2.47 -2.09 29.13
N ALA A 253 1.88 -2.92 30.02
CA ALA A 253 2.32 -2.97 31.42
C ALA A 253 3.77 -3.44 31.57
N ALA A 254 4.22 -4.39 30.73
CA ALA A 254 5.61 -4.81 30.71
C ALA A 254 6.56 -3.69 30.27
N PHE A 255 6.18 -2.93 29.25
CA PHE A 255 6.91 -1.76 28.79
C PHE A 255 7.03 -0.71 29.90
N LEU A 256 5.92 -0.34 30.56
CA LEU A 256 5.94 0.63 31.67
C LEU A 256 6.85 0.17 32.81
N ARG A 257 6.69 -1.08 33.28
CA ARG A 257 7.55 -1.66 34.33
C ARG A 257 9.03 -1.61 33.96
N GLN A 258 9.37 -1.90 32.69
CA GLN A 258 10.75 -1.88 32.22
C GLN A 258 11.34 -0.46 32.21
N ASN A 259 10.57 0.53 31.74
CA ASN A 259 11.05 1.91 31.64
C ASN A 259 11.10 2.62 32.99
N LEU A 260 10.21 2.26 33.92
CA LEU A 260 10.15 2.82 35.27
C LEU A 260 11.09 2.12 36.26
N ALA A 261 11.76 1.04 35.84
CA ALA A 261 12.62 0.25 36.71
C ALA A 261 13.75 1.11 37.31
N GLY A 262 13.78 1.21 38.64
CA GLY A 262 14.78 1.98 39.37
C GLY A 262 14.48 3.48 39.50
N SER A 263 13.31 3.95 39.03
CA SER A 263 12.88 5.32 39.26
C SER A 263 12.75 5.62 40.77
N GLN A 264 13.23 6.79 41.18
CA GLN A 264 13.09 7.32 42.55
C GLN A 264 11.91 8.27 42.69
N PHE A 265 11.19 8.55 41.60
CA PHE A 265 10.06 9.50 41.57
C PHE A 265 8.70 8.82 41.80
N LEU A 266 8.65 7.50 41.82
CA LEU A 266 7.41 6.77 42.04
C LEU A 266 7.01 6.71 43.52
N ARG A 267 5.70 6.66 43.78
CA ARG A 267 5.15 6.46 45.13
C ARG A 267 5.29 4.99 45.54
N GLY A 268 5.94 4.81 46.69
CA GLY A 268 6.03 3.54 47.38
C GLY A 268 4.71 3.09 48.01
N ARG A 269 4.77 2.23 49.01
CA ARG A 269 3.58 1.81 49.75
C ARG A 269 3.11 2.93 50.68
N ASP A 270 1.92 3.44 50.44
CA ASP A 270 1.25 4.42 51.29
C ASP A 270 -0.18 3.95 51.59
N SER A 271 -0.53 3.82 52.88
CA SER A 271 -1.85 3.40 53.33
C SER A 271 -2.91 4.50 53.23
N LEU A 272 -2.50 5.76 53.11
CA LEU A 272 -3.40 6.91 52.97
C LEU A 272 -3.64 7.27 51.50
N ASN A 273 -2.78 6.83 50.59
CA ASN A 273 -2.90 7.03 49.14
C ASN A 273 -2.59 5.74 48.35
N VAL A 274 -3.55 4.82 48.38
CA VAL A 274 -3.37 3.42 47.97
C VAL A 274 -3.41 3.17 46.46
N GLN A 275 -4.06 4.05 45.69
CA GLN A 275 -4.29 3.88 44.25
C GLN A 275 -4.29 5.24 43.55
N ASP A 276 -3.90 5.24 42.29
CA ASP A 276 -3.98 6.43 41.44
C ASP A 276 -5.35 6.56 40.76
N PRO A 277 -5.70 7.77 40.28
CA PRO A 277 -6.80 7.94 39.33
C PRO A 277 -6.59 7.10 38.07
N TYR A 278 -7.68 6.67 37.42
CA TYR A 278 -7.63 5.77 36.24
C TYR A 278 -6.87 6.30 35.02
N THR A 279 -6.56 7.59 34.99
CA THR A 279 -5.76 8.20 33.92
C THR A 279 -4.26 7.88 34.03
N LEU A 280 -3.83 7.30 35.16
CA LEU A 280 -2.46 6.85 35.44
C LEU A 280 -2.32 5.34 35.29
#